data_AF-A0A183U6G8-F1
#
_entry.id   AF-A0A183U6G8-F1
#
_cell.length_a   1.000
_cell.length_b   1.000
_cell.length_c   1.000
_cell.angle_alpha   90.00
_cell.angle_beta   90.00
_cell.angle_gamma   90.00
#
_symmetry.space_group_name_H-M   'P 1'
#
loop_
_entity.id
_entity.type
_entity.pdbx_description
1 polymer ?
#
loop_
_entity_poly.entity_id
_entity_poly.type
_entity_poly.pdbx_seq_one_letter_code
_entity_poly.pdbx_strand_id
1 'polypeptide(L)'
;MGKEEKYEVLNVLEFTSDRRRMGVIVKSPAGNIKLYIKGADSVILPRLSASADQRLIKTTTSHLIDFANCGKYCCIWQSANQK
;
A
#
# COMPACT_ATOMS: atom_id res chain seq x y z
N MET A 1 -17.62 -5.40 19.16
CA MET A 1 -16.36 -5.98 19.68
C MET A 1 -15.55 -6.48 18.50
N GLY A 2 -14.28 -6.08 18.36
CA GLY A 2 -13.40 -6.59 17.30
C GLY A 2 -12.94 -8.01 17.62
N LYS A 3 -12.64 -8.81 16.59
CA LYS A 3 -11.99 -10.12 16.74
C LYS A 3 -10.48 -9.94 16.57
N GLU A 4 -9.70 -10.55 17.46
CA GLU A 4 -8.25 -10.62 17.29
C GLU A 4 -7.92 -11.65 16.20
N GLU A 5 -7.07 -11.25 15.26
CA GLU A 5 -6.55 -12.13 14.22
C GLU A 5 -5.03 -12.11 14.26
N LYS A 6 -4.41 -13.29 14.23
CA LYS A 6 -2.95 -13.44 14.21
C LYS A 6 -2.47 -13.54 12.76
N TYR A 7 -1.63 -12.60 12.36
CA TYR A 7 -0.98 -12.59 11.07
C TYR A 7 0.48 -13.00 11.23
N GLU A 8 0.95 -13.89 10.36
CA GLU A 8 2.36 -14.29 10.32
C GLU A 8 3.10 -13.40 9.32
N VAL A 9 4.19 -12.76 9.75
CA VAL A 9 5.04 -11.95 8.87
C VAL A 9 6.03 -12.89 8.19
N LEU A 10 5.90 -13.05 6.88
CA LEU A 10 6.78 -13.92 6.08
C LEU A 10 8.07 -13.20 5.68
N ASN A 11 7.98 -11.92 5.32
CA ASN A 11 9.14 -11.14 4.92
C ASN A 11 8.89 -9.64 5.11
N VAL A 12 9.96 -8.91 5.40
CA VAL A 12 9.95 -7.45 5.52
C VAL A 12 10.86 -6.86 4.43
N LEU A 13 10.27 -6.05 3.56
CA LEU A 13 10.98 -5.28 2.55
C LEU A 13 11.28 -3.91 3.15
N GLU A 14 12.49 -3.75 3.67
CA GLU A 14 12.92 -2.52 4.33
C GLU A 14 12.85 -1.29 3.42
N PHE A 15 12.69 -0.14 4.06
CA PHE A 15 12.75 1.14 3.37
C PHE A 15 14.17 1.38 2.84
N THR A 16 14.25 1.72 1.56
CA THR A 16 15.50 2.17 0.92
C THR A 16 15.24 3.50 0.23
N SER A 17 16.15 4.45 0.38
CA SER A 17 16.09 5.79 -0.21
C SER A 17 15.94 5.73 -1.74
N ASP A 18 16.60 4.77 -2.40
CA ASP A 18 16.51 4.56 -3.84
C ASP A 18 15.10 4.12 -4.28
N ARG A 19 14.43 3.29 -3.45
CA ARG A 19 13.10 2.74 -3.78
C ARG A 19 11.96 3.61 -3.27
N ARG A 20 12.20 4.46 -2.26
CA ARG A 20 11.23 5.36 -1.60
C ARG A 20 9.94 4.65 -1.16
N ARG A 21 10.06 3.38 -0.77
CA ARG A 21 8.96 2.52 -0.31
C ARG A 21 9.47 1.41 0.61
N MET A 22 8.58 0.91 1.46
CA MET A 22 8.75 -0.28 2.29
C MET A 22 7.56 -1.21 2.08
N GLY A 23 7.71 -2.50 2.37
CA GLY A 23 6.60 -3.43 2.32
C GLY A 23 6.74 -4.59 3.29
N VAL A 24 5.64 -5.29 3.55
CA VAL A 24 5.59 -6.48 4.40
C VAL A 24 4.74 -7.54 3.71
N ILE A 25 5.27 -8.76 3.66
CA ILE A 25 4.53 -9.93 3.19
C ILE A 25 3.98 -10.60 4.44
N VAL A 26 2.66 -10.73 4.51
CA VAL A 26 1.96 -11.35 5.63
C VAL A 26 1.09 -12.50 5.15
N LYS A 27 0.97 -13.52 5.98
CA LYS A 27 0.05 -14.64 5.79
C LYS A 27 -1.10 -14.48 6.78
N SER A 28 -2.31 -14.46 6.25
CA SER A 28 -3.53 -14.38 7.06
C SER A 28 -3.82 -15.72 7.74
N PRO A 29 -4.65 -15.74 8.81
CA PRO A 29 -5.11 -16.99 9.43
C PRO A 29 -5.82 -17.93 8.45
N ALA A 30 -6.43 -17.37 7.39
CA ALA A 30 -7.09 -18.11 6.33
C ALA A 30 -6.11 -18.72 5.29
N GLY A 31 -4.79 -18.55 5.48
CA GLY A 31 -3.75 -19.07 4.59
C GLY A 31 -3.43 -18.18 3.39
N ASN A 32 -4.09 -17.03 3.24
CA ASN A 32 -3.88 -16.12 2.12
C ASN A 32 -2.63 -15.26 2.35
N ILE A 33 -1.77 -15.17 1.34
CA ILE A 33 -0.55 -14.35 1.38
C ILE A 33 -0.84 -12.99 0.75
N LYS A 34 -0.66 -11.93 1.54
CA LYS A 34 -0.85 -10.52 1.12
C LYS A 34 0.45 -9.75 1.28
N LEU A 35 0.76 -8.94 0.27
CA LEU A 35 1.85 -7.98 0.29
C LEU A 35 1.28 -6.58 0.53
N TYR A 36 1.65 -5.96 1.64
CA TYR A 36 1.35 -4.56 1.93
C TYR A 36 2.57 -3.71 1.60
N ILE A 37 2.39 -2.65 0.82
CA ILE A 37 3.48 -1.71 0.49
C ILE A 37 3.05 -0.30 0.87
N LYS A 38 3.93 0.41 1.56
CA LYS A 38 3.83 1.84 1.87
C LYS A 38 4.91 2.62 1.14
N GLY A 39 4.57 3.70 0.46
CA GLY A 39 5.58 4.53 -0.22
C GLY A 39 5.05 5.86 -0.75
N ALA A 40 5.92 6.57 -1.46
CA ALA A 40 5.57 7.80 -2.16
C ALA A 40 4.51 7.55 -3.26
N ASP A 41 3.64 8.51 -3.46
CA ASP A 41 2.60 8.53 -4.50
C ASP A 41 3.15 8.27 -5.90
N SER A 42 4.21 8.97 -6.29
CA SER A 42 4.95 8.79 -7.55
C SER A 42 5.49 7.37 -7.78
N VAL A 43 5.68 6.59 -6.71
CA VAL A 43 6.24 5.24 -6.74
C VAL A 43 5.14 4.17 -6.71
N ILE A 44 4.03 4.43 -6.03
CA ILE A 44 2.93 3.47 -5.84
C ILE A 44 1.91 3.56 -6.97
N LEU A 45 1.48 4.77 -7.37
CA LEU A 45 0.41 4.95 -8.37
C LEU A 45 0.67 4.25 -9.72
N PRO A 46 1.89 4.29 -10.30
CA PRO A 46 2.17 3.62 -11.58
C PRO A 46 2.19 2.08 -11.49
N ARG A 47 2.21 1.52 -10.27
CA ARG A 47 2.30 0.07 -10.03
C ARG A 47 0.97 -0.56 -9.63
N LEU A 48 -0.10 0.24 -9.61
CA LEU A 48 -1.44 -0.26 -9.42
C LEU A 48 -1.87 -1.09 -10.63
N SER A 49 -2.63 -2.15 -10.37
CA SER A 49 -3.20 -2.98 -11.43
C SER A 49 -4.13 -2.16 -12.32
N ALA A 50 -4.12 -2.41 -13.63
CA ALA A 50 -5.09 -1.84 -14.56
C ALA A 50 -6.54 -2.26 -14.24
N SER A 51 -6.71 -3.35 -13.48
CA SER A 51 -8.01 -3.83 -12.98
C SER A 51 -8.49 -3.13 -11.71
N ALA A 52 -7.69 -2.23 -11.14
CA ALA A 52 -8.08 -1.49 -9.95
C ALA A 52 -9.17 -0.46 -10.29
N ASP A 53 -10.07 -0.20 -9.35
CA ASP A 53 -11.17 0.73 -9.55
C ASP A 53 -10.62 2.13 -9.85
N GLN A 54 -10.79 2.55 -11.10
CA GLN A 54 -10.26 3.79 -11.61
C GLN A 54 -10.93 5.01 -10.98
N ARG A 55 -12.14 4.87 -10.44
CA ARG A 55 -12.80 5.92 -9.66
C ARG A 55 -12.07 6.15 -8.34
N LEU A 56 -11.74 5.08 -7.63
CA LEU A 56 -10.99 5.18 -6.37
C LEU A 56 -9.62 5.80 -6.59
N ILE A 57 -8.90 5.38 -7.64
CA ILE A 57 -7.59 5.94 -7.99
C ILE A 57 -7.71 7.45 -8.23
N LYS A 58 -8.67 7.90 -9.03
CA LYS A 58 -8.85 9.33 -9.32
C LYS A 58 -9.14 10.15 -8.06
N THR A 59 -10.06 9.69 -7.21
CA THR A 59 -10.39 10.36 -5.95
C THR A 59 -9.18 10.41 -5.02
N THR A 60 -8.46 9.31 -4.86
CA THR A 60 -7.25 9.26 -4.03
C THR A 60 -6.17 10.19 -4.57
N THR A 61 -5.96 10.25 -5.89
CA THR A 61 -5.01 11.19 -6.51
C THR A 61 -5.39 12.64 -6.27
N SER A 62 -6.68 13.00 -6.34
CA SER A 62 -7.15 14.36 -6.02
C SER A 62 -6.81 14.73 -4.57
N HIS A 63 -7.15 13.86 -3.61
CA HIS A 63 -6.84 14.10 -2.21
C HIS A 63 -5.33 14.23 -1.98
N LEU A 64 -4.50 13.43 -2.65
CA LEU A 64 -3.04 13.51 -2.54
C LEU A 64 -2.51 14.87 -2.98
N ILE A 65 -3.06 15.44 -4.05
CA ILE A 65 -2.70 16.79 -4.52
C ILE A 65 -3.09 17.84 -3.47
N ASP A 66 -4.29 17.73 -2.90
CA ASP A 66 -4.74 18.64 -1.83
C ASP A 66 -3.83 18.57 -0.60
N PHE A 67 -3.39 17.36 -0.22
CA PHE A 67 -2.44 17.17 0.88
C PHE A 67 -1.05 17.75 0.57
N ALA A 68 -0.58 17.61 -0.68
CA ALA A 68 0.68 18.18 -1.12
C ALA A 68 0.65 19.72 -1.07
N ASN A 69 -0.46 20.33 -1.50
CA ASN A 69 -0.67 21.78 -1.43
C ASN A 69 -0.72 22.31 0.02
N CYS A 70 -1.14 21.48 0.97
CA CYS A 70 -1.08 21.80 2.41
C CYS A 70 0.29 21.51 3.06
N GLY A 71 1.32 21.12 2.29
CA GLY A 71 2.67 20.85 2.81
C GLY A 71 2.80 19.56 3.62
N LYS A 72 1.89 18.60 3.46
CA LYS A 72 1.90 17.34 4.21
C LYS A 72 2.44 16.19 3.35
N TYR A 73 3.36 15.41 3.89
CA TYR A 73 3.85 14.19 3.24
C TYR A 73 2.84 13.05 3.43
N CYS A 74 2.16 12.65 2.35
CA CYS A 74 1.24 11.51 2.36
C CYS A 74 1.94 10.24 1.85
N CYS A 75 1.71 9.12 2.52
CA CYS A 75 2.17 7.81 2.07
C CYS A 75 0.97 6.97 1.62
N ILE A 76 1.08 6.36 0.44
CA ILE A 76 0.03 5.47 -0.07
C ILE A 76 0.32 4.05 0.41
N TRP A 77 -0.74 3.35 0.79
CA TRP A 77 -0.72 1.91 1.05
C TRP A 77 -1.38 1.14 -0.09
N GLN A 78 -0.73 0.10 -0.57
CA GLN A 78 -1.33 -0.87 -1.48
C GLN A 78 -1.24 -2.29 -0.90
N SER A 79 -2.30 -3.07 -1.11
CA SER A 79 -2.35 -4.51 -0.81
C SER A 79 -2.41 -5.27 -2.12
N ALA A 80 -1.46 -6.17 -2.35
CA ALA A 80 -1.48 -7.12 -3.46
C ALA A 80 -1.64 -8.54 -2.92
N ASN A 81 -2.49 -9.34 -3.56
CA ASN A 81 -2.60 -10.77 -3.27
C ASN A 81 -1.67 -11.52 -4.23
N GLN A 82 -0.87 -12.45 -3.70
CA GLN A 82 -0.10 -13.35 -4.55
C GLN A 82 -1.09 -14.33 -5.18
N LYS A 83 -1.22 -14.29 -6.51
CA LYS A 83 -1.99 -15.30 -7.27
C LYS A 83 -1.28 -16.64 -7.24
#